data_AF-A0A924JR53-F1
#
_entry.id   AF-A0A924JR53-F1
#
_cell.length_a   1.000
_cell.length_b   1.000
_cell.length_c   1.000
_cell.angle_alpha   90.00
_cell.angle_beta   90.00
_cell.angle_gamma   90.00
#
_symmetry.space_group_name_H-M   'P 1'
#
loop_
_entity.id
_entity.type
_entity.pdbx_description
1 polymer ?
#
loop_
_entity_poly.entity_id
_entity_poly.type
_entity_poly.pdbx_seq_one_letter_code
_entity_poly.pdbx_strand_id
1 'polypeptide(L)' 'MPTASITIARDFTIGDVPRRLFGSFVEHMGRCVYSGTFEPGHTEADENGFRRDVLALTK' A
#
# COMPACT_ATOMS: atom_id res chain seq x y z
N MET A 1 -37.00 2.01 -10.80
CA MET A 1 -35.59 2.20 -10.41
C MET A 1 -35.52 2.28 -8.90
N PRO A 2 -34.63 1.55 -8.23
CA PRO A 2 -34.45 1.73 -6.80
C PRO A 2 -33.95 3.15 -6.50
N THR A 3 -34.42 3.73 -5.40
CA THR A 3 -34.02 5.06 -4.93
C THR A 3 -33.25 4.88 -3.62
N ALA A 4 -32.11 5.55 -3.48
CA ALA A 4 -31.27 5.51 -2.27
C ALA A 4 -31.04 6.92 -1.73
N SER A 5 -30.90 7.05 -0.41
CA SER A 5 -30.57 8.31 0.27
C SER A 5 -29.39 8.11 1.22
N ILE A 6 -28.60 9.16 1.42
CA ILE A 6 -27.48 9.21 2.36
C ILE A 6 -27.52 10.55 3.10
N THR A 7 -27.14 10.56 4.37
CA THR A 7 -26.97 11.77 5.18
C THR A 7 -25.61 11.71 5.88
N ILE A 8 -24.86 12.81 5.84
CA ILE A 8 -23.54 12.91 6.46
C ILE A 8 -23.60 14.02 7.52
N ALA A 9 -23.42 13.65 8.78
CA ALA A 9 -23.48 14.57 9.92
C ALA A 9 -22.19 14.49 10.74
N ARG A 10 -21.49 15.62 10.91
CA ARG A 10 -20.19 15.69 11.61
C ARG A 10 -20.29 15.29 13.08
N ASP A 11 -21.38 15.68 13.75
CA ASP A 11 -21.57 15.44 15.19
C ASP A 11 -21.89 13.96 15.50
N PHE A 12 -22.18 13.15 14.48
CA PHE A 12 -22.37 11.70 14.57
C PHE A 12 -21.07 10.93 14.29
N THR A 13 -20.01 11.26 15.04
CA THR A 13 -18.71 10.59 14.92
C THR A 13 -18.67 9.30 15.75
N ILE A 14 -18.28 8.17 15.14
CA ILE A 14 -18.12 6.88 15.82
C ILE A 14 -16.79 6.78 16.57
N GLY A 15 -15.70 7.22 15.94
CA GLY A 15 -14.36 7.18 16.52
C GLY A 15 -13.28 7.47 15.49
N ASP A 16 -12.02 7.51 15.94
CA ASP A 16 -10.87 7.76 15.08
C ASP A 16 -10.61 6.60 14.12
N VAL A 17 -10.17 6.91 12.90
CA VAL A 17 -9.73 5.91 11.90
C VAL A 17 -8.23 5.64 12.10
N PRO A 18 -7.81 4.47 12.60
CA PRO A 18 -6.40 4.20 12.83
C PRO A 18 -5.62 4.10 11.52
N ARG A 19 -4.48 4.80 11.42
CA ARG A 19 -3.64 4.80 10.20
C ARG A 19 -3.19 3.39 9.75
N ARG A 20 -3.07 2.44 10.68
CA ARG A 20 -2.71 1.05 10.41
C ARG A 20 -3.74 0.26 9.59
N LEU A 21 -4.98 0.76 9.47
CA LEU A 21 -5.98 0.16 8.59
C LEU A 21 -5.58 0.22 7.11
N PHE A 22 -4.67 1.14 6.77
CA PHE A 22 -4.11 1.29 5.42
C PHE A 22 -2.77 0.57 5.25
N GLY A 23 -2.44 -0.40 6.11
CA GLY A 23 -1.26 -1.23 5.97
C GLY A 23 -1.36 -2.19 4.78
N SER A 24 -0.20 -2.64 4.29
CA SER A 24 -0.09 -3.68 3.26
C SER A 24 0.72 -4.87 3.79
N PHE A 25 0.87 -5.92 2.99
CA PHE A 25 1.53 -7.16 3.37
C PHE A 25 2.53 -7.60 2.29
N VAL A 26 3.69 -8.09 2.74
CA VAL A 26 4.76 -8.65 1.91
C VAL A 26 5.04 -10.06 2.40
N GLU A 27 4.99 -11.02 1.48
CA GLU A 27 5.24 -12.43 1.75
C GLU A 27 6.38 -12.94 0.85
N HIS A 28 7.12 -13.93 1.32
CA HIS A 28 8.06 -14.68 0.47
C HIS A 28 7.31 -15.63 -0.48
N MET A 29 6.43 -15.08 -1.31
CA MET A 29 5.59 -15.80 -2.26
C MET A 29 5.72 -15.20 -3.65
N GLY A 30 5.94 -16.07 -4.63
CA GLY A 30 6.10 -15.68 -6.03
C GLY A 30 7.19 -14.62 -6.21
N ARG A 31 6.81 -13.48 -6.77
CA ARG A 31 7.71 -12.36 -7.07
C ARG A 31 7.50 -11.15 -6.16
N CYS A 32 6.91 -11.33 -4.98
CA CYS A 32 6.68 -10.21 -4.06
C CYS A 32 7.99 -9.66 -3.50
N VAL A 33 8.91 -10.56 -3.11
CA VAL A 33 10.27 -10.20 -2.66
C VAL A 33 11.25 -10.25 -3.85
N TYR A 34 11.59 -11.46 -4.30
CA TYR A 34 12.57 -11.66 -5.38
C TYR A 34 11.98 -11.27 -6.73
N SER A 35 12.67 -10.45 -7.52
CA SER A 35 12.16 -9.81 -8.76
C SER A 35 10.96 -8.88 -8.53
N GLY A 36 10.71 -8.50 -7.28
CA GLY A 36 9.68 -7.53 -6.86
C GLY A 36 10.35 -6.36 -6.14
N THR A 37 10.24 -6.31 -4.82
CA THR A 37 10.90 -5.26 -4.01
C THR A 37 12.42 -5.38 -4.02
N PHE A 38 12.95 -6.59 -4.23
CA PHE A 38 14.39 -6.89 -4.22
C PHE A 38 14.84 -7.52 -5.55
N GLU A 39 15.74 -6.83 -6.24
CA GLU A 39 16.33 -7.24 -7.51
C GLU A 39 17.70 -6.58 -7.75
N PRO A 40 18.80 -7.12 -7.18
CA PRO A 40 20.13 -6.48 -7.19
C PRO A 40 20.72 -6.14 -8.57
N GLY A 41 20.32 -6.87 -9.62
CA GLY A 41 20.80 -6.63 -10.99
C GLY A 41 20.00 -5.57 -11.75
N HIS A 42 18.93 -5.02 -11.16
CA HIS A 42 18.08 -4.06 -11.83
C HIS A 42 18.75 -2.68 -11.91
N THR A 43 18.63 -1.98 -13.05
CA THR A 43 19.23 -0.64 -13.28
C THR A 43 18.87 0.39 -12.21
N GLU A 44 17.68 0.26 -11.63
CA GLU A 44 17.15 1.13 -10.59
C GLU A 44 17.33 0.60 -9.16
N ALA A 45 17.99 -0.55 -8.97
CA ALA A 45 18.31 -1.06 -7.64
C ALA A 45 19.22 -0.09 -6.88
N ASP A 46 19.09 -0.05 -5.56
CA ASP A 46 20.05 0.59 -4.67
C ASP A 46 21.20 -0.37 -4.29
N GLU A 47 22.13 0.10 -3.45
CA GLU A 47 23.29 -0.68 -2.99
C GLU A 47 22.92 -1.94 -2.19
N ASN A 48 21.71 -2.01 -1.65
CA ASN A 48 21.19 -3.16 -0.92
C ASN A 48 20.34 -4.07 -1.82
N GLY A 49 20.17 -3.73 -3.10
CA GLY A 49 19.38 -4.48 -4.07
C GLY A 49 17.89 -4.17 -4.08
N PHE A 50 17.42 -3.13 -3.37
CA PHE A 50 16.01 -2.74 -3.39
C PHE A 50 15.67 -1.87 -4.61
N ARG A 51 14.53 -2.13 -5.22
CA ARG A 51 14.00 -1.38 -6.38
C ARG A 51 13.54 0.02 -5.96
N ARG A 52 14.23 1.07 -6.41
CA ARG A 52 13.90 2.48 -6.06
C ARG A 52 12.60 2.99 -6.66
N ASP A 53 12.23 2.53 -7.83
CA ASP A 53 10.93 2.78 -8.46
C ASP A 53 9.78 2.13 -7.68
N VAL A 54 9.94 0.90 -7.18
CA VAL A 54 8.96 0.25 -6.31
C VAL A 54 8.82 1.01 -4.99
N LEU A 55 9.93 1.50 -4.44
CA LEU A 55 9.92 2.39 -3.28
C LEU A 55 9.15 3.70 -3.57
N ALA A 56 9.32 4.30 -4.75
CA ALA A 56 8.61 5.53 -5.12
C ALA A 56 7.08 5.35 -5.19
N LEU A 57 6.61 4.15 -5.52
CA LEU A 57 5.18 3.82 -5.60
C LEU A 57 4.53 3.50 -4.24
N THR A 58 5.32 3.25 -3.20
CA THR A 58 4.82 2.79 -1.89
C THR A 58 4.99 3.80 -0.76
N LYS A 59 5.47 5.01 -1.07
CA LYS A 59 5.59 6.13 -0.13
C LYS A 59 4.27 6.82 0.19
#